data_AF-A0A952X091-F1
#
_entry.id   AF-A0A952X091-F1
#
_cell.length_a   1.000
_cell.length_b   1.000
_cell.length_c   1.000
_cell.angle_alpha   90.00
_cell.angle_beta   90.00
_cell.angle_gamma   90.00
#
_symmetry.space_group_name_H-M   'P 1'
#
loop_
_entity.id
_entity.type
_entity.pdbx_description
1 polymer ?
#
loop_
_entity_poly.entity_id
_entity_poly.type
_entity_poly.pdbx_seq_one_letter_code
_entity_poly.pdbx_strand_id
1 'polypeptide(L)' 'MLRHLGIEPRIRRRGTVHGSRLGRIRWVVERTISWFKGLRRMRVRYDRSEDIMEAWKSLAMSVITFRLWHHDLAPTS' A
#
# COMPACT_ATOMS: atom_id res chain seq x y z
N MET A 1 18.06 1.69 12.13
CA MET A 1 16.79 2.42 11.98
C MET A 1 15.53 1.54 12.10
N LEU A 2 15.44 0.32 11.56
CA LEU A 2 14.26 -0.57 11.81
C LEU A 2 14.34 -1.38 13.11
N ARG A 3 15.53 -1.91 13.45
CA ARG A 3 15.77 -2.68 14.68
C ARG A 3 15.54 -1.86 15.97
N HIS A 4 15.80 -0.56 15.91
CA HIS A 4 15.54 0.37 17.01
C HIS A 4 14.04 0.53 17.32
N LEU A 5 13.18 0.31 16.31
CA LEU A 5 11.72 0.31 16.46
C LEU A 5 11.16 -1.07 16.82
N GLY A 6 12.02 -2.05 17.14
CA GLY A 6 11.61 -3.44 17.41
C GLY A 6 11.14 -4.22 16.18
N ILE A 7 11.29 -3.66 14.98
CA ILE A 7 10.83 -4.28 13.73
C ILE A 7 11.98 -5.11 13.15
N GLU A 8 11.79 -6.43 13.01
CA GLU A 8 12.76 -7.30 12.36
C GLU A 8 12.81 -7.01 10.85
N PRO A 9 13.91 -6.45 10.32
CA PRO A 9 14.02 -6.10 8.92
C PRO A 9 14.23 -7.37 8.10
N ARG A 10 13.15 -7.90 7.53
CA ARG A 10 13.20 -9.02 6.58
C ARG A 10 13.60 -8.54 5.19
N ILE A 11 14.71 -7.82 5.05
CA ILE A 11 15.20 -7.36 3.74
C ILE A 11 16.06 -8.47 3.12
N ARG A 12 15.72 -8.86 1.89
CA ARG A 12 16.49 -9.86 1.13
C ARG A 12 17.90 -9.35 0.83
N ARG A 13 18.91 -10.21 1.00
CA ARG A 13 20.28 -9.97 0.53
C ARG A 13 20.39 -10.26 -0.97
N ARG A 14 21.03 -9.35 -1.72
CA ARG A 14 21.25 -9.47 -3.18
C ARG A 14 22.06 -10.75 -3.46
N GLY A 15 21.67 -11.53 -4.48
CA GLY A 15 22.37 -12.78 -4.88
C GLY A 15 21.92 -14.10 -4.24
N THR A 16 20.92 -14.10 -3.35
CA THR A 16 20.42 -15.35 -2.71
C THR A 16 19.31 -16.04 -3.54
N VAL A 17 19.02 -17.33 -3.33
CA VAL A 17 17.91 -18.02 -4.01
C VAL A 17 16.55 -17.44 -3.55
N HIS A 18 15.55 -17.41 -4.43
CA HIS A 18 14.19 -16.92 -4.12
C HIS A 18 13.54 -17.83 -3.06
N GLY A 19 13.57 -17.42 -1.78
CA GLY A 19 12.99 -18.19 -0.68
C GLY A 19 12.21 -17.38 0.34
N SER A 20 12.11 -16.05 0.20
CA SER A 20 11.49 -15.23 1.23
C SER A 20 9.97 -15.17 1.05
N ARG A 21 9.23 -15.82 1.96
CA ARG A 21 7.78 -15.59 2.19
C ARG A 21 7.39 -14.11 2.32
N LEU A 22 8.37 -13.23 2.50
CA LEU A 22 8.24 -11.78 2.43
C LEU A 22 7.47 -11.29 1.19
N GLY A 23 7.64 -11.91 0.03
CA GLY A 23 6.93 -11.51 -1.19
C GLY A 23 5.41 -11.56 -1.02
N ARG A 24 4.87 -12.58 -0.33
CA ARG A 24 3.44 -12.68 -0.02
C ARG A 24 2.94 -11.54 0.87
N ILE A 25 3.71 -11.17 1.88
CA ILE A 25 3.34 -10.12 2.83
C ILE A 25 3.50 -8.74 2.19
N ARG A 26 4.61 -8.50 1.48
CA ARG A 26 4.87 -7.25 0.76
C ARG A 26 3.86 -6.99 -0.33
N TRP A 27 3.42 -8.04 -1.03
CA TRP A 27 2.50 -7.89 -2.14
C TRP A 27 1.19 -7.21 -1.75
N VAL A 28 0.67 -7.45 -0.54
CA VAL A 28 -0.55 -6.76 -0.07
C VAL A 28 -0.30 -5.25 0.01
N VAL A 29 0.82 -4.84 0.59
CA VAL A 29 1.22 -3.42 0.72
C VAL A 29 1.50 -2.80 -0.65
N GLU A 30 2.24 -3.49 -1.50
CA GLU A 30 2.61 -3.02 -2.84
C GLU A 30 1.38 -2.89 -3.76
N ARG A 31 0.42 -3.80 -3.64
CA ARG A 31 -0.87 -3.74 -4.31
C ARG A 31 -1.65 -2.50 -3.87
N THR A 32 -1.78 -2.26 -2.56
CA THR A 32 -2.46 -1.05 -2.05
C THR A 32 -1.77 0.23 -2.55
N ILE A 33 -0.44 0.30 -2.48
CA ILE A 33 0.33 1.43 -3.02
C ILE A 33 0.09 1.62 -4.53
N SER A 34 -0.06 0.54 -5.28
CA SER A 34 -0.35 0.61 -6.72
C SER A 34 -1.74 1.19 -7.00
N TRP A 35 -2.75 0.83 -6.21
CA TRP A 35 -4.08 1.44 -6.31
C TRP A 35 -4.07 2.92 -5.96
N PHE A 36 -3.35 3.30 -4.90
CA PHE A 36 -3.12 4.70 -4.54
C PHE A 36 -2.51 5.49 -5.69
N LYS A 37 -1.45 4.97 -6.31
CA LYS A 37 -0.79 5.61 -7.46
C LYS A 37 -1.67 5.65 -8.72
N GLY A 38 -2.63 4.73 -8.84
CA GLY A 38 -3.64 4.74 -9.90
C GLY A 38 -4.62 5.91 -9.79
N LEU A 39 -4.82 6.46 -8.59
CA LEU A 39 -5.57 7.70 -8.39
C LEU A 39 -4.68 8.89 -8.80
N ARG A 40 -4.96 9.48 -9.97
CA ARG A 40 -4.10 10.47 -10.67
C ARG A 40 -3.49 11.55 -9.76
N ARG A 41 -4.26 12.06 -8.80
CA ARG A 41 -3.83 13.10 -7.83
C ARG A 41 -2.67 12.63 -6.92
N MET A 42 -2.60 11.35 -6.60
CA MET A 42 -1.59 10.78 -5.69
C MET A 42 -0.37 10.19 -6.38
N ARG A 43 -0.38 10.13 -7.72
CA ARG A 43 0.72 9.54 -8.48
C ARG A 43 2.03 10.31 -8.31
N VAL A 44 1.94 11.64 -8.23
CA VAL A 44 3.07 12.54 -8.03
C VAL A 44 2.73 13.48 -6.89
N ARG A 45 3.59 13.52 -5.86
CA ARG A 45 3.41 14.38 -4.69
C ARG A 45 3.94 15.77 -5.00
N TYR A 46 3.05 16.68 -5.40
CA TYR A 46 3.38 18.11 -5.53
C TYR A 46 3.10 18.89 -4.24
N ASP A 47 2.22 18.38 -3.38
CA ASP A 47 1.81 19.04 -2.14
C ASP A 47 2.76 18.70 -0.98
N ARG A 48 3.10 19.70 -0.18
CA ARG A 48 3.93 19.54 1.04
C ARG A 48 3.14 19.68 2.33
N SER A 49 1.85 20.06 2.26
CA SER A 49 1.02 20.15 3.44
C SER A 49 0.63 18.76 3.95
N GLU A 50 0.92 18.49 5.22
CA GLU A 50 0.56 17.24 5.87
C GLU A 50 -0.96 17.04 5.92
N ASP A 51 -1.71 18.11 6.20
CA ASP A 51 -3.18 18.10 6.27
C ASP A 51 -3.81 17.73 4.92
N ILE A 52 -3.33 18.36 3.84
CA ILE A 52 -3.81 18.07 2.49
C ILE A 52 -3.47 16.62 2.13
N MET A 53 -2.26 16.18 2.47
CA MET A 53 -1.83 14.82 2.20
C MET A 53 -2.66 13.79 2.99
N GLU A 54 -3.02 14.08 4.24
CA GLU A 54 -3.90 13.23 5.05
C GLU A 54 -5.31 13.17 4.48
N ALA A 55 -5.92 14.31 4.14
CA ALA A 55 -7.25 14.36 3.54
C ALA A 55 -7.33 13.53 2.26
N TRP A 56 -6.32 13.67 1.38
CA TRP A 56 -6.22 12.84 0.18
C TRP A 56 -6.09 11.35 0.55
N LYS A 57 -5.19 10.99 1.49
CA LYS A 57 -5.01 9.61 1.96
C LYS A 57 -6.32 8.98 2.42
N SER A 58 -7.09 9.67 3.25
CA SER A 58 -8.39 9.19 3.74
C SER A 58 -9.41 9.00 2.62
N LEU A 59 -9.46 9.92 1.65
CA LEU A 59 -10.34 9.81 0.49
C LEU A 59 -9.97 8.59 -0.39
N ALA A 60 -8.68 8.39 -0.66
CA ALA A 60 -8.21 7.24 -1.44
C ALA A 60 -8.52 5.91 -0.74
N MET A 61 -8.31 5.81 0.57
CA MET A 61 -8.70 4.63 1.35
C MET A 61 -10.19 4.35 1.22
N SER A 62 -11.03 5.39 1.34
CA SER A 62 -12.49 5.25 1.24
C SER A 62 -12.92 4.70 -0.13
N VAL A 63 -12.34 5.23 -1.21
CA VAL A 63 -12.61 4.75 -2.59
C VAL A 63 -12.14 3.31 -2.79
N ILE A 64 -10.96 2.96 -2.30
CA ILE A 64 -10.42 1.59 -2.43
C ILE A 64 -11.30 0.61 -1.66
N THR A 65 -11.64 0.91 -0.39
CA THR A 65 -12.49 0.05 0.43
C THR A 65 -13.89 -0.11 -0.18
N PHE A 66 -14.47 0.96 -0.72
CA PHE A 66 -15.76 0.88 -1.42
C PHE A 66 -15.70 -0.03 -2.65
N ARG A 67 -14.64 0.08 -3.46
CA ARG A 67 -14.45 -0.79 -4.64
C ARG A 67 -14.27 -2.25 -4.24
N LEU A 68 -13.46 -2.52 -3.22
CA LEU A 68 -13.28 -3.88 -2.69
C LEU A 68 -14.62 -4.46 -2.21
N TRP A 69 -15.40 -3.67 -1.49
CA TRP A 69 -16.72 -4.09 -1.04
C TRP A 69 -17.63 -4.42 -2.23
N HIS A 70 -17.71 -3.55 -3.22
CA HIS A 70 -18.60 -3.73 -4.38
C HIS A 70 -18.14 -4.85 -5.34
N HIS A 71 -16.83 -5.10 -5.46
CA HIS A 71 -16.31 -6.09 -6.40
C HIS A 71 -16.06 -7.46 -5.78
N ASP A 72 -15.71 -7.54 -4.49
CA ASP A 72 -15.29 -8.79 -3.83
C ASP A 72 -16.27 -9.28 -2.76
N LEU A 73 -17.12 -8.42 -2.19
CA LEU A 73 -17.98 -8.75 -1.04
C LEU A 73 -19.48 -8.58 -1.30
N ALA A 74 -19.88 -7.78 -2.29
CA ALA A 74 -21.25 -7.78 -2.78
C ALA A 74 -21.46 -9.09 -3.55
N PRO A 75 -22.37 -9.98 -3.11
CA PRO A 75 -22.71 -11.14 -3.92
C PRO A 75 -23.22 -10.61 -5.27
N THR A 76 -22.59 -11.05 -6.36
CA THR A 76 -23.18 -10.94 -7.68
C THR A 76 -24.54 -11.63 -7.62
N SER A 77 -25.61 -10.84 -7.60
CA SER A 77 -26.96 -11.29 -7.92
C SER A 77 -26.99 -11.95 -9.28
#